data_AF-A0A319CEZ3-F1
#
_entry.id   AF-A0A319CEZ3-F1
#
_cell.length_a   1.000
_cell.length_b   1.000
_cell.length_c   1.000
_cell.angle_alpha   90.00
_cell.angle_beta   90.00
_cell.angle_gamma   90.00
#
_symmetry.space_group_name_H-M   'P 1'
#
loop_
_entity.id
_entity.type
_entity.pdbx_description
1 polymer ?
#
loop_
_entity_poly.entity_id
_entity_poly.type
_entity_poly.pdbx_seq_one_letter_code
_entity_poly.pdbx_strand_id
1 'polypeptide(L)'
;MPLSLLELLEKLLGGTGSRKAAQKLRRGSTNGNRATSIDDKKTTASMVSRMEALQKELRSLSEGIWHQERKLDMVHARLGSLPLRRALVSCCKDKDWYLSEWMRTECARRKGCCARECGCCRRTRSERRPQHRGHCTAACACCEQSRGFAVTGKDAWEPMQMALRSNQKTLNLYATRLRDAYFFGL
;
A
#
# COMPACT_ATOMS: atom_id res chain seq x y z
N MET A 1 -7.56 -5.43 -33.46
CA MET A 1 -8.94 -5.40 -32.93
C MET A 1 -8.86 -5.16 -31.43
N PRO A 2 -9.27 -3.99 -30.91
CA PRO A 2 -9.17 -3.73 -29.48
C PRO A 2 -10.23 -4.56 -28.75
N LEU A 3 -9.78 -5.29 -27.72
CA LEU A 3 -10.63 -6.10 -26.86
C LEU A 3 -11.69 -5.23 -26.18
N SER A 4 -12.91 -5.76 -26.06
CA SER A 4 -14.01 -5.03 -25.44
C SER A 4 -13.79 -4.86 -23.93
N LEU A 5 -14.32 -3.78 -23.36
CA LEU A 5 -14.22 -3.45 -21.93
C LEU A 5 -14.67 -4.62 -21.01
N LEU A 6 -15.60 -5.44 -21.49
CA LEU A 6 -16.09 -6.65 -20.84
C LEU A 6 -15.03 -7.75 -20.74
N GLU A 7 -14.25 -7.99 -21.80
CA GLU A 7 -13.17 -8.99 -21.79
C GLU A 7 -12.01 -8.58 -20.87
N LEU A 8 -11.80 -7.27 -20.70
CA LEU A 8 -10.81 -6.71 -19.78
C LEU A 8 -11.26 -6.83 -18.31
N LEU A 9 -12.56 -6.69 -18.05
CA LEU A 9 -13.18 -6.90 -16.74
C LEU A 9 -13.18 -8.37 -16.32
N GLU A 10 -13.47 -9.29 -17.24
CA GLU A 10 -13.42 -10.74 -16.97
C GLU A 10 -12.01 -11.23 -16.68
N LYS A 11 -10.99 -10.69 -17.37
CA LYS A 11 -9.58 -11.02 -17.11
C LYS A 11 -9.05 -10.46 -15.79
N LEU A 12 -9.58 -9.33 -15.32
CA LEU A 12 -9.20 -8.74 -14.03
C LEU A 12 -9.90 -9.40 -12.83
N LEU A 13 -11.06 -10.03 -13.05
CA LEU A 13 -11.85 -10.69 -12.01
C LEU A 13 -11.72 -12.23 -12.04
N GLY A 14 -11.14 -12.80 -13.09
CA GLY A 14 -11.07 -14.25 -13.37
C GLY A 14 -9.90 -15.01 -12.75
N GLY A 15 -9.40 -14.61 -11.57
CA GLY A 15 -8.48 -15.42 -10.76
C GLY A 15 -9.24 -16.53 -10.02
N THR A 16 -9.40 -17.67 -10.70
CA THR A 16 -10.07 -18.93 -10.31
C THR A 16 -10.35 -19.17 -8.82
N GLY A 17 -11.64 -19.41 -8.47
CA GLY A 17 -11.98 -20.08 -7.22
C GLY A 17 -13.46 -20.07 -6.80
N SER A 18 -14.37 -20.68 -7.58
CA SER A 18 -15.46 -21.55 -7.08
C SER A 18 -16.61 -21.69 -8.09
N ARG A 19 -16.50 -22.73 -8.92
CA ARG A 19 -17.65 -23.31 -9.64
C ARG A 19 -18.52 -24.04 -8.60
N LYS A 20 -19.49 -23.36 -7.97
CA LYS A 20 -20.62 -23.97 -7.24
C LYS A 20 -21.63 -22.90 -6.77
N ALA A 21 -22.14 -22.07 -7.68
CA ALA A 21 -23.27 -21.18 -7.38
C ALA A 21 -24.13 -20.80 -8.60
N ALA A 22 -23.92 -21.43 -9.77
CA ALA A 22 -24.55 -21.02 -11.03
C ALA A 22 -25.78 -21.85 -11.43
N GLN A 23 -26.43 -22.55 -10.50
CA GLN A 23 -27.60 -23.39 -10.83
C GLN A 23 -28.71 -23.27 -9.78
N LYS A 24 -29.20 -22.05 -9.51
CA LYS A 24 -30.52 -21.88 -8.84
C LYS A 24 -31.22 -20.54 -9.07
N LEU A 25 -31.09 -19.95 -10.27
CA LEU A 25 -31.85 -18.73 -10.64
C LEU A 25 -32.48 -18.84 -12.03
N ARG A 26 -33.16 -19.96 -12.30
CA ARG A 26 -34.14 -20.07 -13.39
C ARG A 26 -35.38 -20.77 -12.86
N ARG A 27 -36.28 -20.01 -12.21
CA ARG A 27 -37.73 -20.27 -12.11
C ARG A 27 -38.35 -19.21 -11.21
N GLY A 28 -39.25 -18.42 -11.79
CA GLY A 28 -40.02 -17.41 -11.06
C GLY A 28 -40.19 -16.14 -11.88
N SER A 29 -40.85 -16.26 -13.03
CA SER A 29 -41.36 -15.10 -13.77
C SER A 29 -42.69 -14.64 -13.17
N THR A 30 -42.90 -13.33 -13.21
CA THR A 30 -44.15 -12.59 -13.45
C THR A 30 -44.72 -11.72 -12.31
N ASN A 31 -45.16 -10.55 -12.77
CA ASN A 31 -46.00 -9.52 -12.18
C ASN A 31 -45.43 -8.49 -11.21
N GLY A 32 -45.53 -7.22 -11.63
CA GLY A 32 -45.70 -6.09 -10.72
C GLY A 32 -44.88 -4.85 -11.04
N ASN A 33 -45.55 -3.86 -11.63
CA ASN A 33 -45.33 -2.42 -11.45
C ASN A 33 -44.21 -1.69 -12.22
N ARG A 34 -44.69 -0.92 -13.20
CA ARG A 34 -44.02 0.04 -14.07
C ARG A 34 -43.79 1.39 -13.36
N ALA A 35 -43.08 1.40 -12.22
CA ALA A 35 -42.76 2.63 -11.49
C ALA A 35 -41.33 2.71 -10.89
N THR A 36 -40.45 1.73 -11.11
CA THR A 36 -39.09 1.67 -10.51
C THR A 36 -37.94 2.06 -11.45
N SER A 37 -38.22 2.34 -12.72
CA SER A 37 -37.17 2.37 -13.76
C SER A 37 -36.26 3.61 -13.78
N ILE A 38 -36.58 4.68 -13.04
CA ILE A 38 -35.80 5.93 -13.03
C ILE A 38 -34.79 5.95 -11.88
N ASP A 39 -35.18 5.51 -10.67
CA ASP A 39 -34.28 5.44 -9.52
C ASP A 39 -33.20 4.37 -9.70
N ASP A 40 -33.52 3.24 -10.32
CA ASP A 40 -32.54 2.18 -10.62
C ASP A 40 -31.50 2.64 -11.66
N LYS A 41 -31.92 3.40 -12.66
CA LYS A 41 -31.01 3.97 -13.69
C LYS A 41 -30.11 5.06 -13.13
N LYS A 42 -30.63 5.91 -12.23
CA LYS A 42 -29.85 6.95 -11.56
C LYS A 42 -28.84 6.33 -10.58
N THR A 43 -29.23 5.30 -9.85
CA THR A 43 -28.37 4.58 -8.91
C THR A 43 -27.26 3.83 -9.64
N THR A 44 -27.59 3.14 -10.74
CA THR A 44 -26.59 2.45 -11.58
C THR A 44 -25.62 3.42 -12.26
N ALA A 45 -26.11 4.54 -12.82
CA ALA A 45 -25.23 5.57 -13.39
C ALA A 45 -24.29 6.19 -12.33
N SER A 46 -24.79 6.43 -11.12
CA SER A 46 -23.97 6.92 -9.99
C SER A 46 -22.90 5.90 -9.57
N MET A 47 -23.25 4.61 -9.49
CA MET A 47 -22.31 3.53 -9.19
C MET A 47 -21.23 3.41 -10.29
N VAL A 48 -21.61 3.46 -11.56
CA VAL A 48 -20.66 3.42 -12.70
C VAL A 48 -19.68 4.58 -12.62
N SER A 49 -20.17 5.81 -12.42
CA SER A 49 -19.30 6.98 -12.30
C SER A 49 -18.33 6.87 -11.12
N ARG A 50 -18.80 6.37 -9.96
CA ARG A 50 -17.92 6.11 -8.81
C ARG A 50 -16.87 5.04 -9.12
N MET A 51 -17.24 3.97 -9.82
CA MET A 51 -16.30 2.92 -10.23
C MET A 51 -15.22 3.46 -11.17
N GLU A 52 -15.60 4.28 -12.15
CA GLU A 52 -14.66 4.92 -13.08
C GLU A 52 -13.68 5.85 -12.36
N ALA A 53 -14.18 6.63 -11.39
CA ALA A 53 -13.36 7.51 -10.56
C ALA A 53 -12.33 6.71 -9.74
N LEU A 54 -12.76 5.66 -9.04
CA LEU A 54 -11.87 4.77 -8.29
C LEU A 54 -10.85 4.08 -9.20
N GLN A 55 -11.26 3.67 -10.40
CA GLN A 55 -10.36 3.03 -11.35
C GLN A 55 -9.30 4.03 -11.86
N LYS A 56 -9.67 5.29 -12.06
CA LYS A 56 -8.73 6.36 -12.40
C LYS A 56 -7.74 6.62 -11.25
N GLU A 57 -8.22 6.66 -10.01
CA GLU A 57 -7.38 6.84 -8.83
C GLU A 57 -6.40 5.67 -8.65
N LEU A 58 -6.85 4.43 -8.80
CA LEU A 58 -6.00 3.24 -8.75
C LEU A 58 -4.89 3.27 -9.81
N ARG A 59 -5.18 3.73 -11.03
CA ARG A 59 -4.16 3.90 -12.08
C ARG A 59 -3.12 4.94 -11.66
N SER A 60 -3.57 6.11 -11.22
CA SER A 60 -2.68 7.20 -10.78
C SER A 60 -1.79 6.79 -9.60
N LEU A 61 -2.35 6.07 -8.61
CA LEU A 61 -1.57 5.53 -7.49
C LEU A 61 -0.54 4.50 -7.95
N SER A 62 -0.91 3.63 -8.90
CA SER A 62 0.02 2.63 -9.43
C SER A 62 1.20 3.27 -10.15
N GLU A 63 0.97 4.32 -10.94
CA GLU A 63 2.02 5.13 -11.58
C GLU A 63 2.90 5.82 -10.53
N GLY A 64 2.28 6.41 -9.50
CA GLY A 64 2.99 7.02 -8.37
C GLY A 64 3.92 6.03 -7.66
N ILE A 65 3.45 4.81 -7.38
CA ILE A 65 4.29 3.78 -6.77
C ILE A 65 5.46 3.42 -7.68
N TRP A 66 5.22 3.22 -8.99
CA TRP A 66 6.26 2.90 -9.95
C TRP A 66 7.38 3.97 -9.97
N HIS A 67 7.02 5.25 -9.93
CA HIS A 67 8.00 6.33 -9.84
C HIS A 67 8.82 6.30 -8.55
N GLN A 68 8.22 5.93 -7.42
CA GLN A 68 8.94 5.81 -6.14
C GLN A 68 9.88 4.60 -6.14
N GLU A 69 9.45 3.46 -6.70
CA GLU A 69 10.29 2.28 -6.88
C GLU A 69 11.52 2.61 -7.73
N ARG A 70 11.34 3.35 -8.84
CA ARG A 70 12.47 3.83 -9.66
C ARG A 70 13.42 4.76 -8.92
N LYS A 71 12.90 5.63 -8.05
CA LYS A 71 13.75 6.49 -7.21
C LYS A 71 14.59 5.66 -6.23
N LEU A 72 14.00 4.63 -5.63
CA LEU A 72 14.71 3.68 -4.79
C LEU A 72 15.80 2.95 -5.55
N ASP A 73 15.51 2.44 -6.74
CA ASP A 73 16.49 1.76 -7.59
C ASP A 73 17.68 2.66 -7.92
N MET A 74 17.43 3.93 -8.28
CA MET A 74 18.48 4.91 -8.53
C MET A 74 19.33 5.16 -7.28
N VAL A 75 18.71 5.26 -6.10
CA VAL A 75 19.43 5.41 -4.83
C VAL A 75 20.28 4.17 -4.57
N HIS A 76 19.73 2.96 -4.72
CA HIS A 76 20.47 1.72 -4.56
C HIS A 76 21.66 1.63 -5.53
N ALA A 77 21.50 2.07 -6.77
CA ALA A 77 22.57 2.13 -7.76
C ALA A 77 23.67 3.12 -7.35
N ARG A 78 23.29 4.31 -6.87
CA ARG A 78 24.24 5.32 -6.35
C ARG A 78 25.00 4.85 -5.11
N LEU A 79 24.38 4.00 -4.29
CA LEU A 79 25.03 3.39 -3.14
C LEU A 79 26.14 2.39 -3.54
N GLY A 80 26.22 1.97 -4.81
CA GLY A 80 27.42 1.40 -5.44
C GLY A 80 28.15 0.32 -4.63
N SER A 81 29.47 0.39 -4.53
CA SER A 81 30.28 -0.48 -3.66
C SER A 81 30.45 0.06 -2.24
N LEU A 82 29.65 1.06 -1.83
CA LEU A 82 29.81 1.71 -0.54
C LEU A 82 29.50 0.73 0.61
N PRO A 83 30.18 0.87 1.76
CA PRO A 83 29.88 0.09 2.96
C PRO A 83 28.40 0.08 3.32
N LEU A 84 27.70 1.20 3.11
CA LEU A 84 26.27 1.33 3.39
C LEU A 84 25.40 0.40 2.53
N ARG A 85 25.77 0.15 1.26
CA ARG A 85 25.04 -0.83 0.44
C ARG A 85 25.27 -2.25 0.93
N ARG A 86 26.52 -2.58 1.32
CA ARG A 86 26.83 -3.91 1.88
C ARG A 86 26.03 -4.16 3.16
N ALA A 87 25.96 -3.15 4.03
CA ALA A 87 25.12 -3.19 5.23
C ALA A 87 23.65 -3.42 4.87
N LEU A 88 23.07 -2.60 3.98
CA LEU A 88 21.69 -2.76 3.54
C LEU A 88 21.40 -4.15 3.01
N VAL A 89 22.23 -4.64 2.07
CA VAL A 89 22.04 -5.95 1.46
C VAL A 89 22.18 -7.06 2.50
N SER A 90 23.12 -6.94 3.44
CA SER A 90 23.29 -7.91 4.52
C SER A 90 22.09 -7.91 5.47
N CYS A 91 21.61 -6.73 5.85
CA CYS A 91 20.43 -6.55 6.70
C CYS A 91 19.19 -7.18 6.04
N CYS A 92 18.93 -6.85 4.78
CA CYS A 92 17.79 -7.35 4.01
C CYS A 92 17.82 -8.86 3.70
N LYS A 93 18.92 -9.58 4.02
CA LYS A 93 18.92 -11.06 3.95
C LYS A 93 18.05 -11.67 5.04
N ASP A 94 17.96 -11.02 6.19
CA ASP A 94 16.99 -11.39 7.21
C ASP A 94 15.59 -11.05 6.68
N LYS A 95 14.68 -12.03 6.68
CA LYS A 95 13.31 -11.83 6.20
C LYS A 95 12.51 -10.87 7.08
N ASP A 96 12.96 -10.64 8.31
CA ASP A 96 12.31 -9.78 9.30
C ASP A 96 13.17 -8.55 9.66
N TRP A 97 14.10 -8.15 8.79
CA TRP A 97 14.97 -6.97 8.97
C TRP A 97 14.19 -5.69 9.32
N TYR A 98 13.00 -5.52 8.73
CA TYR A 98 12.11 -4.38 8.95
C TYR A 98 11.36 -4.44 10.29
N LEU A 99 11.55 -5.49 11.10
CA LEU A 99 10.95 -5.71 12.41
C LEU A 99 11.97 -5.62 13.55
N SER A 100 13.11 -4.94 13.33
CA SER A 100 14.07 -4.70 14.41
C SER A 100 13.39 -4.07 15.64
N GLU A 101 13.93 -4.34 16.82
CA GLU A 101 13.34 -3.88 18.08
C GLU A 101 13.21 -2.35 18.10
N TRP A 102 14.20 -1.65 17.57
CA TRP A 102 14.17 -0.20 17.42
C TRP A 102 13.01 0.26 16.54
N MET A 103 12.82 -0.35 15.35
CA MET A 103 11.72 0.05 14.45
C MET A 103 10.34 -0.25 15.04
N ARG A 104 10.20 -1.39 15.73
CA ARG A 104 8.97 -1.75 16.43
C ARG A 104 8.65 -0.77 17.54
N THR A 105 9.63 -0.46 18.37
CA THR A 105 9.52 0.51 19.47
C THR A 105 9.14 1.88 18.92
N GLU A 106 9.80 2.33 17.86
CA GLU A 106 9.53 3.65 17.27
C GLU A 106 8.15 3.72 16.62
N CYS A 107 7.71 2.65 15.97
CA CYS A 107 6.35 2.54 15.44
C CYS A 107 5.31 2.57 16.58
N ALA A 108 5.57 1.86 17.69
CA ALA A 108 4.69 1.83 18.86
C ALA A 108 4.62 3.19 19.57
N ARG A 109 5.76 3.86 19.76
CA ARG A 109 5.86 5.21 20.37
C ARG A 109 4.99 6.25 19.65
N ARG A 110 4.79 6.07 18.35
CA ARG A 110 3.93 6.92 17.51
C ARG A 110 2.47 6.49 17.47
N LYS A 111 2.05 5.57 18.34
CA LYS A 111 0.71 4.97 18.31
C LYS A 111 0.42 4.29 16.96
N GLY A 112 1.45 3.75 16.30
CA GLY A 112 1.36 3.01 15.05
C GLY A 112 0.90 1.56 15.26
N CYS A 113 0.88 0.78 14.18
CA CYS A 113 0.39 -0.60 14.23
C CYS A 113 1.20 -1.56 15.13
N CYS A 114 2.40 -1.19 15.59
CA CYS A 114 3.16 -2.01 16.54
C CYS A 114 2.69 -1.88 17.99
N ALA A 115 1.92 -0.85 18.32
CA ALA A 115 1.25 -0.72 19.61
C ALA A 115 -0.17 -1.32 19.60
N ARG A 116 -0.57 -1.98 18.50
CA ARG A 116 -1.93 -2.49 18.28
C ARG A 116 -1.91 -3.94 17.80
N GLU A 117 -3.04 -4.60 17.96
CA GLU A 117 -3.24 -5.99 17.51
C GLU A 117 -3.48 -6.11 16.00
N CYS A 118 -3.67 -4.98 15.31
CA CYS A 118 -3.96 -4.98 13.88
C CYS A 118 -2.83 -5.60 13.04
N GLY A 119 -1.58 -5.67 13.53
CA GLY A 119 -0.51 -6.49 12.94
C GLY A 119 -0.03 -6.09 11.54
N CYS A 120 -0.46 -4.94 11.00
CA CYS A 120 -0.19 -4.54 9.62
C CYS A 120 1.30 -4.45 9.26
N CYS A 121 2.19 -4.19 10.23
CA CYS A 121 3.62 -4.12 9.98
C CYS A 121 4.22 -5.45 9.57
N ARG A 122 3.66 -6.59 10.02
CA ARG A 122 4.17 -7.95 9.74
C ARG A 122 3.60 -8.57 8.47
N ARG A 123 2.50 -8.01 7.95
CA ARG A 123 1.79 -8.56 6.79
C ARG A 123 2.25 -7.88 5.52
N THR A 124 2.18 -8.63 4.42
CA THR A 124 2.30 -8.07 3.08
C THR A 124 1.19 -7.03 2.86
N ARG A 125 1.56 -5.83 2.42
CA ARG A 125 0.58 -4.73 2.17
C ARG A 125 -0.12 -4.86 0.82
N SER A 126 0.49 -5.56 -0.14
CA SER A 126 -0.06 -5.79 -1.46
C SER A 126 0.48 -7.09 -2.05
N GLU A 127 -0.42 -7.92 -2.58
CA GLU A 127 -0.05 -9.15 -3.30
C GLU A 127 0.80 -8.87 -4.54
N ARG A 128 0.59 -7.71 -5.17
CA ARG A 128 1.38 -7.27 -6.34
C ARG A 128 2.82 -6.90 -5.97
N ARG A 129 3.08 -6.69 -4.68
CA ARG A 129 4.34 -6.16 -4.13
C ARG A 129 4.72 -6.90 -2.85
N PRO A 130 4.95 -8.22 -2.92
CA PRO A 130 5.12 -9.06 -1.75
C PRO A 130 6.38 -8.74 -0.94
N GLN A 131 7.40 -8.14 -1.58
CA GLN A 131 8.62 -7.71 -0.90
C GLN A 131 8.47 -6.38 -0.13
N HIS A 132 7.37 -5.63 -0.32
CA HIS A 132 7.17 -4.32 0.31
C HIS A 132 6.49 -4.45 1.68
N ARG A 133 7.24 -5.04 2.63
CA ARG A 133 6.89 -5.09 4.05
C ARG A 133 7.53 -3.92 4.78
N GLY A 134 6.93 -3.50 5.90
CA GLY A 134 7.50 -2.42 6.68
C GLY A 134 6.52 -1.75 7.63
N HIS A 135 7.08 -0.90 8.48
CA HIS A 135 6.31 -0.09 9.42
C HIS A 135 5.43 0.95 8.72
N CYS A 136 4.50 1.47 9.49
CA CYS A 136 3.51 2.41 9.01
C CYS A 136 4.15 3.77 8.73
N THR A 137 3.84 4.36 7.57
CA THR A 137 4.09 5.77 7.31
C THR A 137 2.87 6.60 7.71
N ALA A 138 2.94 7.93 7.54
CA ALA A 138 1.81 8.82 7.78
C ALA A 138 0.55 8.44 6.97
N ALA A 139 0.74 7.85 5.79
CA ALA A 139 -0.31 7.42 4.87
C ALA A 139 -0.89 6.01 5.16
N CYS A 140 -0.57 5.41 6.31
CA CYS A 140 -1.14 4.11 6.65
C CYS A 140 -2.63 4.23 7.01
N ALA A 141 -3.51 3.73 6.14
CA ALA A 141 -4.96 3.75 6.34
C ALA A 141 -5.43 3.19 7.70
N CYS A 142 -4.82 2.11 8.19
CA CYS A 142 -5.12 1.57 9.52
C CYS A 142 -4.77 2.54 10.66
N CYS A 143 -3.64 3.24 10.56
CA CYS A 143 -3.27 4.26 11.53
C CYS A 143 -4.16 5.50 11.42
N GLU A 144 -4.49 5.91 10.21
CA GLU A 144 -5.39 7.03 9.95
C GLU A 144 -6.77 6.78 10.55
N GLN A 145 -7.36 5.61 10.30
CA GLN A 145 -8.66 5.21 10.86
C GLN A 145 -8.64 5.18 12.39
N SER A 146 -7.60 4.59 13.00
CA SER A 146 -7.46 4.56 14.46
C SER A 146 -7.22 5.93 15.08
N ARG A 147 -6.60 6.85 14.34
CA ARG A 147 -6.31 8.22 14.79
C ARG A 147 -7.49 9.17 14.54
N GLY A 148 -8.35 8.87 13.57
CA GLY A 148 -9.51 9.67 13.17
C GLY A 148 -9.20 10.81 12.19
N PHE A 149 -7.96 10.94 11.71
CA PHE A 149 -7.56 11.98 10.75
C PHE A 149 -6.29 11.63 9.97
N ALA A 150 -6.19 12.17 8.75
CA ALA A 150 -5.01 12.08 7.88
C ALA A 150 -3.90 13.00 8.39
N VAL A 151 -2.64 12.55 8.30
CA VAL A 151 -1.47 13.38 8.60
C VAL A 151 -0.79 13.80 7.31
N THR A 152 -0.58 15.10 7.15
CA THR A 152 -0.07 15.72 5.93
C THR A 152 1.07 16.69 6.25
N GLY A 153 1.80 17.14 5.23
CA GLY A 153 2.82 18.18 5.37
C GLY A 153 4.02 17.77 6.24
N LYS A 154 4.43 18.67 7.15
CA LYS A 154 5.65 18.50 7.98
C LYS A 154 5.51 17.41 9.04
N ASP A 155 4.28 17.08 9.42
CA ASP A 155 3.98 16.03 10.39
C ASP A 155 3.96 14.64 9.75
N ALA A 156 4.04 14.57 8.41
CA ALA A 156 4.09 13.33 7.65
C ALA A 156 5.41 12.59 7.90
N TRP A 157 5.33 11.57 8.75
CA TRP A 157 6.42 10.64 9.00
C TRP A 157 6.67 9.73 7.80
N GLU A 158 7.78 9.98 7.10
CA GLU A 158 8.27 9.17 5.98
C GLU A 158 9.71 8.69 6.25
N PRO A 159 9.89 7.50 6.87
CA PRO A 159 11.20 7.05 7.36
C PRO A 159 12.27 6.98 6.26
N MET A 160 11.84 6.65 5.03
CA MET A 160 12.73 6.49 3.88
C MET A 160 13.25 7.84 3.34
N GLN A 161 12.50 8.93 3.48
CA GLN A 161 12.97 10.27 3.10
C GLN A 161 14.06 10.77 4.07
N MET A 162 13.91 10.48 5.37
CA MET A 162 14.85 10.92 6.40
C MET A 162 16.18 10.16 6.35
N ALA A 163 16.14 8.87 6.02
CA ALA A 163 17.35 8.05 5.91
C ALA A 163 18.24 8.44 4.71
N LEU A 164 17.67 9.02 3.65
CA LEU A 164 18.36 9.27 2.37
C LEU A 164 18.74 10.73 2.11
N ARG A 165 18.03 11.70 2.70
CA ARG A 165 18.25 13.14 2.41
C ARG A 165 19.25 13.85 3.33
N SER A 166 19.80 13.15 4.31
CA SER A 166 20.52 13.79 5.39
C SER A 166 22.03 13.85 5.08
N ASN A 167 22.56 15.06 4.95
CA ASN A 167 24.00 15.29 4.86
C ASN A 167 24.66 14.79 6.16
N GLN A 168 25.77 14.05 6.08
CA GLN A 168 26.40 13.39 7.24
C GLN A 168 26.69 14.39 8.39
N LYS A 169 26.91 15.67 8.06
CA LYS A 169 27.18 16.77 9.01
C LYS A 169 25.94 17.33 9.73
N THR A 170 24.72 16.92 9.37
CA THR A 170 23.46 17.48 9.91
C THR A 170 22.48 16.42 10.45
N LEU A 171 22.89 15.15 10.49
CA LEU A 171 22.06 14.10 11.07
C LEU A 171 21.95 14.28 12.59
N ASN A 172 20.74 14.61 13.08
CA ASN A 172 20.46 14.52 14.50
C ASN A 172 20.48 13.05 14.96
N LEU A 173 20.63 12.82 16.26
CA LEU A 173 20.71 11.47 16.86
C LEU A 173 19.56 10.56 16.41
N TYR A 174 18.37 11.15 16.26
CA TYR A 174 17.18 10.43 15.85
C TYR A 174 17.27 9.91 14.40
N ALA A 175 17.68 10.75 13.46
CA ALA A 175 17.86 10.37 12.06
C ALA A 175 19.04 9.40 11.86
N THR A 176 20.09 9.53 12.67
CA THR A 176 21.18 8.54 12.75
C THR A 176 20.66 7.18 13.18
N ARG A 177 19.89 7.09 14.27
CA ARG A 177 19.30 5.82 14.73
C ARG A 177 18.33 5.22 13.74
N LEU A 178 17.53 6.06 13.06
CA LEU A 178 16.63 5.59 12.01
C LEU A 178 17.39 4.98 10.83
N ARG A 179 18.45 5.64 10.38
CA ARG A 179 19.34 5.10 9.35
C ARG A 179 19.96 3.81 9.85
N ASP A 180 20.46 3.77 11.08
CA ASP A 180 21.17 2.61 11.60
C ASP A 180 20.24 1.39 11.73
N ALA A 181 19.01 1.59 12.21
CA ALA A 181 17.97 0.56 12.21
C ALA A 181 17.66 0.07 10.80
N TYR A 182 17.57 0.97 9.81
CA TYR A 182 17.21 0.60 8.44
C TYR A 182 18.34 -0.12 7.71
N PHE A 183 19.57 0.33 7.86
CA PHE A 183 20.71 -0.18 7.11
C PHE A 183 21.45 -1.31 7.83
N PHE A 184 21.37 -1.38 9.16
CA PHE A 184 22.13 -2.33 9.98
C PHE A 184 21.26 -3.16 10.92
N GLY A 185 19.95 -2.88 11.04
CA GLY A 185 19.06 -3.61 11.94
C GLY A 185 19.28 -3.32 13.43
N LEU A 186 20.01 -2.24 13.74
CA LEU A 186 20.39 -1.83 15.10
C LEU A 186 19.31 -1.01 15.83
#